data_AF-A0A836BC59-F1
#
_entry.id   AF-A0A836BC59-F1
#
_cell.length_a   1.000
_cell.length_b   1.000
_cell.length_c   1.000
_cell.angle_alpha   90.00
_cell.angle_beta   90.00
_cell.angle_gamma   90.00
#
_symmetry.space_group_name_H-M   'P 1'
#
loop_
_entity.id
_entity.type
_entity.pdbx_description
1 polymer ?
#
loop_
_entity_poly.entity_id
_entity_poly.type
_entity_poly.pdbx_seq_one_letter_code
_entity_poly.pdbx_strand_id
1 'polypeptide(L)'
;MAAIGQLLGKGFEKFFYDYSLYDSYFKQYIKSRGQYVALRHVAFVMVGINLLIDVNFPFNPPFPTIGMCPSGWKGTWVCENDKAKALEMYKEWKYGKKSVEAHH
;
A
#
# COMPACT_ATOMS: atom_id res chain seq x y z
N MET A 1 26.78 -14.19 -18.25
CA MET A 1 26.38 -13.18 -17.23
C MET A 1 26.72 -11.74 -17.65
N ALA A 2 27.86 -11.45 -18.31
CA ALA A 2 28.24 -10.09 -18.73
C ALA A 2 27.22 -9.39 -19.67
N ALA A 3 26.62 -10.12 -20.62
CA ALA A 3 25.68 -9.55 -21.59
C ALA A 3 24.35 -9.09 -20.95
N ILE A 4 23.88 -9.77 -19.90
CA ILE A 4 22.65 -9.40 -19.18
C ILE A 4 22.88 -8.12 -18.36
N GLY A 5 24.02 -8.03 -17.68
CA GLY A 5 24.40 -6.83 -16.92
C GLY A 5 24.54 -5.60 -17.83
N GLN A 6 25.14 -5.76 -19.01
CA GLN A 6 25.26 -4.68 -20.00
C GLN A 6 23.89 -4.25 -20.56
N LEU A 7 22.99 -5.21 -20.81
CA LEU A 7 21.63 -4.91 -21.28
C LEU A 7 20.84 -4.14 -20.22
N LEU A 8 20.88 -4.59 -18.96
CA LEU A 8 20.21 -3.92 -17.84
C LEU A 8 20.78 -2.53 -17.58
N GLY A 9 22.10 -2.37 -17.65
CA GLY A 9 22.76 -1.07 -17.48
C GLY A 9 22.31 -0.06 -18.54
N LYS A 10 22.36 -0.44 -19.82
CA LYS A 10 21.89 0.43 -20.92
C LYS A 10 20.39 0.71 -20.86
N GLY A 11 19.60 -0.28 -20.43
CA GLY A 11 18.16 -0.11 -20.22
C GLY A 11 17.85 0.89 -19.10
N PHE A 12 18.55 0.77 -17.97
CA PHE A 12 18.40 1.68 -16.84
C PHE A 12 18.86 3.11 -17.18
N GLU A 13 19.98 3.26 -17.87
CA GLU A 13 20.49 4.57 -18.31
C GLU A 13 19.46 5.32 -19.15
N LYS A 14 18.87 4.66 -20.16
CA LYS A 14 17.79 5.22 -20.98
C LYS A 14 16.55 5.56 -20.16
N PHE A 15 16.17 4.68 -19.23
CA PHE A 15 15.02 4.94 -18.36
C PHE A 15 15.25 6.12 -17.41
N PHE A 16 16.47 6.30 -16.91
CA PHE A 16 16.78 7.31 -15.90
C PHE A 16 17.02 8.70 -16.51
N TYR A 17 17.72 8.77 -17.64
CA TYR A 17 18.13 10.05 -18.26
C TYR A 17 17.26 10.45 -19.46
N ASP A 18 17.01 9.53 -20.39
CA ASP A 18 16.33 9.87 -21.65
C ASP A 18 14.81 9.90 -21.49
N TYR A 19 14.27 9.01 -20.66
CA TYR A 19 12.84 8.94 -20.41
C TYR A 19 12.39 9.91 -19.32
N SER A 20 11.41 10.76 -19.65
CA SER A 20 10.84 11.74 -18.73
C SER A 20 9.33 11.82 -18.89
N LEU A 21 8.59 11.26 -17.92
CA LEU A 21 7.14 11.44 -17.80
C LEU A 21 6.75 12.91 -17.65
N TYR A 22 7.60 13.71 -17.00
CA TYR A 22 7.37 15.13 -16.83
C TYR A 22 7.25 15.83 -18.17
N ASP A 23 8.26 15.67 -19.03
CA ASP A 23 8.30 16.34 -20.33
C ASP A 23 7.25 15.78 -21.29
N SER A 24 6.90 14.49 -21.16
CA SER A 24 5.94 13.81 -22.03
C SER A 24 4.47 14.12 -21.71
N TYR A 25 4.10 14.22 -20.43
CA TYR A 25 2.68 14.29 -20.02
C TYR A 25 2.36 15.39 -19.00
N PHE A 26 3.27 15.67 -18.06
CA PHE A 26 2.94 16.49 -16.89
C PHE A 26 3.36 17.96 -16.99
N LYS A 27 4.17 18.33 -18.00
CA LYS A 27 4.67 19.70 -18.20
C LYS A 27 3.54 20.74 -18.37
N GLN A 28 2.40 20.32 -18.92
CA GLN A 28 1.22 21.19 -19.07
C GLN A 28 0.49 21.48 -17.74
N TYR A 29 0.64 20.62 -16.73
CA TYR A 29 -0.06 20.71 -15.45
C TYR A 29 0.84 21.22 -14.32
N ILE A 30 2.11 20.83 -14.34
CA ILE A 30 3.08 21.15 -13.29
C ILE A 30 4.17 22.02 -13.91
N LYS A 31 4.27 23.26 -13.44
CA LYS A 31 5.11 24.29 -14.06
C LYS A 31 6.61 24.08 -13.83
N SER A 32 6.99 23.41 -12.74
CA SER A 32 8.38 23.19 -12.36
C SER A 32 8.70 21.70 -12.21
N ARG A 33 9.85 21.29 -12.78
CA ARG A 33 10.37 19.92 -12.63
C ARG A 33 10.63 19.57 -11.16
N GLY A 34 11.03 20.56 -10.34
CA GLY A 34 11.21 20.37 -8.90
C GLY A 34 9.90 20.05 -8.17
N GLN A 35 8.82 20.75 -8.51
CA GLN A 35 7.49 20.45 -7.98
C GLN A 35 7.00 19.07 -8.41
N TYR A 36 7.27 18.69 -9.67
CA TYR A 36 6.94 17.35 -10.16
C TYR A 36 7.65 16.25 -9.37
N VAL A 37 8.95 16.40 -9.09
CA VAL A 37 9.71 15.40 -8.31
C VAL A 37 9.16 15.28 -6.89
N ALA A 38 8.82 16.40 -6.24
CA ALA A 38 8.20 16.38 -4.92
C ALA A 38 6.84 15.66 -4.92
N LEU A 39 5.98 15.96 -5.89
CA LEU A 39 4.67 15.30 -6.03
C LEU A 39 4.83 13.82 -6.35
N ARG A 40 5.76 13.45 -7.24
CA ARG A 40 6.07 12.06 -7.56
C ARG A 40 6.54 11.29 -6.32
N HIS A 41 7.35 11.93 -5.46
CA HIS A 41 7.80 11.32 -4.22
C HIS A 41 6.63 11.00 -3.29
N VAL A 42 5.73 11.98 -3.05
CA VAL A 42 4.54 11.76 -2.22
C VAL A 42 3.61 10.70 -2.84
N ALA A 43 3.40 10.74 -4.15
CA ALA A 43 2.59 9.74 -4.86
C ALA A 43 3.18 8.33 -4.72
N PHE A 44 4.50 8.17 -4.85
CA PHE A 44 5.17 6.89 -4.65
C PHE A 44 4.98 6.35 -3.23
N VAL A 45 5.07 7.21 -2.21
CA VAL A 45 4.80 6.85 -0.81
C VAL A 45 3.34 6.42 -0.64
N MET A 46 2.37 7.17 -1.18
CA MET A 46 0.95 6.83 -1.08
C MET A 46 0.64 5.49 -1.77
N VAL A 47 1.16 5.26 -2.97
CA VAL A 47 1.00 3.98 -3.68
C VAL A 47 1.63 2.85 -2.87
N GLY A 48 2.82 3.06 -2.30
CA GLY A 48 3.48 2.06 -1.47
C GLY A 48 2.69 1.71 -0.21
N ILE A 49 2.16 2.71 0.50
CA ILE A 49 1.34 2.50 1.71
C ILE A 49 0.07 1.71 1.37
N ASN A 50 -0.67 2.13 0.34
CA ASN A 50 -1.90 1.44 -0.06
C ASN A 50 -1.62 -0.01 -0.49
N LEU A 51 -0.57 -0.22 -1.30
CA LEU A 51 -0.19 -1.56 -1.74
C LEU A 51 0.17 -2.49 -0.57
N LEU A 52 0.94 -2.00 0.41
CA LEU A 52 1.34 -2.79 1.58
C LEU A 52 0.14 -3.15 2.48
N ILE A 53 -0.85 -2.27 2.58
CA ILE A 53 -2.08 -2.52 3.32
C ILE A 53 -2.95 -3.53 2.56
N ASP A 54 -3.18 -3.30 1.26
CA ASP A 54 -4.12 -4.07 0.45
C ASP A 54 -3.68 -5.53 0.25
N VAL A 55 -2.37 -5.78 0.06
CA VAL A 55 -1.86 -7.14 -0.21
C VAL A 55 -2.05 -8.08 0.99
N ASN A 56 -2.04 -7.55 2.21
CA ASN A 56 -2.13 -8.35 3.44
C ASN A 56 -3.45 -8.17 4.19
N PHE A 57 -4.39 -7.42 3.64
CA PHE A 57 -5.73 -7.29 4.21
C PHE A 57 -6.52 -8.60 4.02
N PRO A 58 -7.22 -9.14 5.04
CA PRO A 58 -7.46 -8.56 6.36
C PRO A 58 -6.33 -8.77 7.38
N PHE A 59 -6.01 -7.74 8.17
CA PHE A 59 -5.12 -7.79 9.33
C PHE A 59 -5.59 -6.83 10.42
N ASN A 60 -5.26 -7.11 11.69
CA ASN A 60 -5.48 -6.15 12.78
C ASN A 60 -4.27 -5.19 12.82
N PRO A 61 -4.48 -3.87 12.69
CA PRO A 61 -3.39 -2.91 12.56
C PRO A 61 -2.52 -2.87 13.83
N PRO A 62 -1.19 -3.01 13.72
CA PRO A 62 -0.29 -2.86 14.87
C PRO A 62 -0.16 -1.40 15.33
N PHE A 63 -0.49 -0.46 14.44
CA PHE A 63 -0.52 0.97 14.74
C PHE A 63 -1.89 1.38 15.33
N PRO A 64 -1.93 2.40 16.21
CA PRO A 64 -3.17 2.90 16.78
C PRO A 64 -4.02 3.57 15.69
N THR A 65 -5.19 3.00 15.42
CA THR A 65 -6.20 3.66 14.57
C THR A 65 -6.92 4.75 15.36
N ILE A 66 -7.34 5.82 14.69
CA ILE A 66 -8.10 6.94 15.30
C ILE A 66 -9.58 6.59 15.59
N GLY A 67 -9.87 5.35 16.01
CA GLY A 67 -11.23 4.86 16.27
C GLY A 67 -12.05 4.55 15.01
N MET A 68 -11.41 4.49 13.84
CA MET A 68 -12.04 4.10 12.57
C MET A 68 -11.85 2.61 12.29
N CYS A 69 -12.86 2.00 11.68
CA CYS A 69 -12.87 0.59 11.30
C CYS A 69 -13.05 0.43 9.79
N PRO A 70 -12.35 -0.53 9.14
CA PRO A 70 -12.64 -0.92 7.77
C PRO A 70 -14.10 -1.38 7.61
N SER A 71 -14.70 -1.09 6.46
CA SER A 71 -16.10 -1.44 6.17
C SER A 71 -16.34 -2.95 6.28
N GLY A 72 -17.39 -3.36 6.99
CA GLY A 72 -17.74 -4.77 7.19
C GLY A 72 -16.91 -5.53 8.23
N TRP A 73 -15.94 -4.87 8.90
CA TRP A 73 -15.08 -5.49 9.91
C TRP A 73 -15.31 -4.98 11.33
N LYS A 74 -16.30 -4.09 11.52
CA LYS A 74 -16.66 -3.58 12.84
C LYS A 74 -17.11 -4.73 13.74
N GLY A 75 -16.53 -4.82 14.94
CA GLY A 75 -16.81 -5.91 15.89
C GLY A 75 -16.05 -7.21 15.63
N THR A 76 -15.21 -7.27 14.59
CA THR A 76 -14.35 -8.42 14.30
C THR A 76 -12.95 -8.26 14.89
N TRP A 77 -12.13 -9.32 14.78
CA TRP A 77 -10.73 -9.32 15.20
C TRP A 77 -9.87 -8.24 14.53
N VAL A 78 -10.25 -7.73 13.35
CA VAL A 78 -9.53 -6.65 12.65
C VAL A 78 -9.64 -5.31 13.39
N CYS A 79 -10.76 -5.09 14.09
CA CYS A 79 -11.07 -3.85 14.79
C CYS A 79 -10.88 -3.92 16.31
N GLU A 80 -10.42 -5.05 16.84
CA GLU A 80 -10.25 -5.22 18.27
C GLU A 80 -8.98 -4.51 18.77
N ASN A 81 -9.11 -3.75 19.85
CA ASN A 81 -8.02 -2.96 20.42
C ASN A 81 -7.05 -3.85 21.21
N ASP A 82 -7.58 -4.82 21.94
CA ASP A 82 -6.77 -5.78 22.67
C ASP A 82 -6.24 -6.87 21.72
N LYS A 83 -4.92 -6.90 21.52
CA LYS A 83 -4.25 -7.83 20.60
C LYS A 83 -4.37 -9.29 21.04
N ALA A 84 -4.47 -9.56 22.34
CA ALA A 84 -4.65 -10.93 22.83
C ALA A 84 -6.05 -11.44 22.47
N LYS A 85 -7.08 -10.61 22.72
CA LYS A 85 -8.46 -10.90 22.33
C LYS A 85 -8.62 -11.00 20.81
N ALA A 86 -7.98 -10.12 20.05
CA ALA A 86 -7.97 -10.17 18.58
C ALA A 86 -7.39 -11.48 18.06
N LEU A 87 -6.34 -12.02 18.69
CA LEU A 87 -5.75 -13.30 18.29
C LEU A 87 -6.70 -14.47 18.49
N GLU A 88 -7.45 -14.51 19.59
CA GLU A 88 -8.47 -15.53 19.83
C GLU A 88 -9.61 -15.43 18.81
N MET A 89 -10.14 -14.22 18.58
CA MET A 89 -11.15 -13.97 17.56
C MET A 89 -10.67 -14.32 16.14
N TYR A 90 -9.40 -14.06 15.83
CA TYR A 90 -8.79 -14.44 14.55
C TYR A 90 -8.72 -15.95 14.38
N LYS A 91 -8.34 -16.70 15.42
CA LYS A 91 -8.33 -18.17 15.38
C LYS A 91 -9.74 -18.69 15.10
N GLU A 92 -10.75 -18.19 15.81
CA GLU A 92 -12.15 -18.59 15.60
C GLU A 92 -12.61 -18.31 14.16
N TRP A 93 -12.34 -17.10 13.66
CA TRP A 93 -12.65 -16.70 12.28
C TRP A 93 -11.94 -17.58 11.24
N LYS A 94 -10.64 -17.85 11.43
CA LYS A 94 -9.82 -18.67 10.52
C LYS A 94 -10.30 -20.12 10.45
N TYR A 95 -10.75 -20.69 11.56
CA TYR A 95 -11.26 -22.07 11.61
C TYR A 95 -12.75 -22.18 11.24
N GLY A 96 -13.38 -21.09 10.77
CA GLY A 96 -14.76 -21.10 10.29
C GLY A 96 -15.80 -21.34 11.39
N LYS A 97 -15.42 -21.22 12.67
CA LYS A 97 -16.43 -21.03 13.72
C LYS A 97 -17.06 -19.68 13.42
N LYS A 98 -18.31 -19.67 12.97
CA LYS A 98 -19.10 -18.46 12.75
C LYS A 98 -19.01 -17.58 14.00
N SER A 99 -18.06 -16.65 14.02
CA SER A 99 -18.06 -15.56 14.98
C SER A 99 -19.33 -14.78 14.66
N VAL A 100 -20.26 -14.90 15.59
CA VAL A 100 -21.60 -14.32 15.66
C VAL A 100 -21.77 -13.07 14.78
N GLU A 101 -22.80 -13.14 13.94
CA GLU A 101 -23.44 -12.07 13.16
C GLU A 101 -22.95 -10.63 13.43
N ALA A 102 -22.33 -10.06 12.40
CA ALA A 102 -22.55 -8.67 12.02
C ALA A 102 -22.52 -8.58 10.49
N HIS A 103 -23.43 -9.32 9.83
CA HIS A 103 -23.85 -8.97 8.48
C HIS A 103 -24.78 -7.76 8.62
N HIS A 104 -24.37 -6.61 8.06
CA HIS A 104 -25.16 -5.58 7.38
C HIS A 104 -24.32 -4.30 7.24
#